data_AF-A0A9P6ZMJ2-F1
#
_entry.id   AF-A0A9P6ZMJ2-F1
#
_cell.length_a   1.000
_cell.length_b   1.000
_cell.length_c   1.000
_cell.angle_alpha   90.00
_cell.angle_beta   90.00
_cell.angle_gamma   90.00
#
_symmetry.space_group_name_H-M   'P 1'
#
loop_
_entity.id
_entity.type
_entity.pdbx_description
1 polymer ?
#
loop_
_entity_poly.entity_id
_entity_poly.type
_entity_poly.pdbx_seq_one_letter_code
_entity_poly.pdbx_strand_id
1 'polypeptide(L)'
;MTGNNSETDEEAPKQLPLNEAKVAILEIYLEQWNTTSGQERNVEWGDATRDARVKAPEMDPKLLKSRKTVYRKWLQNHRGKQKDAKPPINLGRKWTYQTVVGALRKNELLKNIEDETGVKPGETEMMNHYSKYLTEMVNSLMEKEVEEATKMAIVWNKQGIPPKVQADTAK
;
A
#
# COMPACT_ATOMS: atom_id res chain seq x y z
N MET A 1 1.76 32.94 -52.62
CA MET A 1 0.69 33.17 -51.62
C MET A 1 -0.16 31.91 -51.65
N THR A 2 -0.26 31.05 -50.65
CA THR A 2 -0.33 31.22 -49.19
C THR A 2 0.22 29.93 -48.58
N GLY A 3 1.27 30.02 -47.77
CA GLY A 3 1.84 28.89 -47.02
C GLY A 3 1.29 28.90 -45.61
N ASN A 4 0.69 27.78 -45.21
CA ASN A 4 0.00 27.57 -43.95
C ASN A 4 0.95 27.72 -42.75
N ASN A 5 0.54 28.54 -41.77
CA ASN A 5 1.08 28.51 -40.42
C ASN A 5 0.53 27.27 -39.71
N SER A 6 1.32 26.21 -39.62
CA SER A 6 1.13 25.16 -38.62
C SER A 6 1.84 25.63 -37.35
N GLU A 7 1.09 26.38 -36.55
CA GLU A 7 1.45 26.78 -35.19
C GLU A 7 1.47 25.50 -34.34
N THR A 8 2.68 25.02 -34.08
CA THR A 8 2.96 23.88 -33.22
C THR A 8 2.50 24.23 -31.81
N ASP A 9 1.50 23.52 -31.30
CA ASP A 9 1.12 23.54 -29.90
C ASP A 9 2.35 23.26 -29.01
N GLU A 10 2.95 24.30 -28.45
CA GLU A 10 3.96 24.17 -27.39
C GLU A 10 3.26 23.65 -26.12
N GLU A 11 3.23 22.32 -26.00
CA GLU A 11 2.87 21.64 -24.77
C GLU A 11 3.86 22.06 -23.68
N ALA A 12 3.42 22.99 -22.81
CA ALA A 12 4.20 23.51 -21.70
C ALA A 12 4.86 22.37 -20.89
N PRO A 13 6.16 22.47 -20.56
CA PRO A 13 6.87 21.39 -19.90
C PRO A 13 6.25 21.10 -18.53
N LYS A 14 5.77 19.87 -18.35
CA LYS A 14 5.01 19.41 -17.17
C LYS A 14 5.78 19.51 -15.84
N GLN A 15 7.10 19.76 -15.86
CA GLN A 15 7.91 20.10 -14.69
C GLN A 15 9.10 20.99 -15.13
N LEU A 16 9.22 22.20 -14.57
CA LEU A 16 10.41 23.03 -14.79
C LEU A 16 11.65 22.33 -14.18
N PRO A 17 12.77 22.22 -14.92
CA PRO A 17 14.00 21.69 -14.35
C PRO A 17 14.43 22.54 -13.14
N LEU A 18 14.92 21.88 -12.09
CA LEU A 18 15.51 22.60 -10.97
C LEU A 18 16.77 23.33 -11.48
N ASN A 19 16.87 24.63 -11.19
CA ASN A 19 18.10 25.37 -11.40
C ASN A 19 19.18 24.83 -10.43
N GLU A 20 20.43 24.83 -10.84
CA GLU A 20 21.61 24.41 -10.07
C GLU A 20 21.66 25.05 -8.68
N ALA A 21 21.36 26.35 -8.58
CA ALA A 21 21.27 27.06 -7.29
C ALA A 21 20.21 26.48 -6.33
N LYS A 22 19.16 25.84 -6.86
CA LYS A 22 18.10 25.19 -6.07
C LYS A 22 18.50 23.79 -5.66
N VAL A 23 19.21 23.08 -6.54
CA VAL A 23 19.76 21.74 -6.25
C VAL A 23 20.76 21.85 -5.10
N ALA A 24 21.69 22.82 -5.14
CA ALA A 24 22.67 23.03 -4.07
C ALA A 24 22.01 23.28 -2.69
N ILE A 25 20.89 24.01 -2.64
CA ILE A 25 20.14 24.21 -1.39
C ILE A 25 19.52 22.89 -0.93
N LEU A 26 18.88 22.15 -1.84
CA LEU A 26 18.23 20.90 -1.50
C LEU A 26 19.23 19.82 -1.07
N GLU A 27 20.47 19.84 -1.56
CA GLU A 27 21.56 18.98 -1.11
C GLU A 27 21.95 19.26 0.35
N ILE A 28 22.04 20.53 0.76
CA ILE A 28 22.29 20.90 2.17
C ILE A 28 21.18 20.35 3.08
N TYR A 29 19.93 20.53 2.67
CA TYR A 29 18.78 20.02 3.43
C TYR A 29 18.62 18.51 3.35
N LEU A 30 19.22 17.83 2.36
CA LEU A 30 19.17 16.38 2.21
C LEU A 30 19.88 15.68 3.38
N GLU A 31 20.98 16.26 3.87
CA GLU A 31 21.71 15.73 5.03
C GLU A 31 20.84 15.77 6.30
N GLN A 32 20.18 16.90 6.55
CA GLN A 32 19.25 17.10 7.67
C GLN A 32 18.00 16.20 7.52
N TRP A 33 17.46 16.11 6.31
CA TRP A 33 16.32 15.24 5.99
C TRP A 33 16.60 13.75 6.22
N ASN A 34 17.85 13.33 6.05
CA ASN A 34 18.26 11.95 6.28
C ASN A 34 18.31 11.60 7.78
N THR A 35 18.57 12.58 8.65
CA THR A 35 18.69 12.39 10.11
C THR A 35 17.37 12.58 10.86
N THR A 36 16.44 13.37 10.32
CA THR A 36 15.14 13.64 10.97
C THR A 36 14.02 12.70 10.55
N SER A 37 12.97 12.59 11.37
CA SER A 37 11.78 11.80 11.06
C SER A 37 10.49 12.46 11.57
N GLY A 38 9.33 11.98 11.12
CA GLY A 38 8.04 12.43 11.65
C GLY A 38 7.75 13.92 11.45
N GLN A 39 7.40 14.63 12.53
CA GLN A 39 6.97 16.03 12.51
C GLN A 39 8.14 17.00 12.24
N GLU A 40 9.33 16.73 12.76
CA GLU A 40 10.54 17.54 12.55
C GLU A 40 10.89 17.64 11.06
N ARG A 41 10.70 16.54 10.34
CA ARG A 41 10.89 16.49 8.90
C ARG A 41 9.94 17.42 8.13
N ASN A 42 8.72 17.66 8.63
CA ASN A 42 7.81 18.62 7.99
C ASN A 42 8.28 20.07 8.18
N VAL A 43 8.97 20.36 9.29
CA VAL A 43 9.57 21.68 9.54
C VAL A 43 10.73 21.92 8.60
N GLU A 44 11.64 20.94 8.46
CA GLU A 44 12.78 21.02 7.53
C GLU A 44 12.35 21.17 6.07
N TRP A 45 11.27 20.49 5.66
CA TRP A 45 10.67 20.71 4.33
C TRP A 45 10.21 22.16 4.15
N GLY A 46 9.58 22.71 5.19
CA GLY A 46 9.09 24.08 5.20
C GLY A 46 10.23 25.09 5.05
N ASP A 47 11.33 24.86 5.76
CA ASP A 47 12.52 25.71 5.73
C ASP A 47 13.28 25.60 4.40
N ALA A 48 13.53 24.38 3.91
CA ALA A 48 14.16 24.15 2.60
C ALA A 48 13.40 24.84 1.45
N THR A 49 12.07 24.81 1.52
CA THR A 49 11.21 25.47 0.53
C THR A 49 11.26 26.99 0.64
N ARG A 50 11.37 27.53 1.87
CA ARG A 50 11.48 28.98 2.12
C ARG A 50 12.81 29.51 1.58
N ASP A 51 13.90 28.80 1.84
CA ASP A 51 15.24 29.21 1.44
C ASP A 51 15.46 29.08 -0.08
N ALA A 52 14.95 27.99 -0.68
CA ALA A 52 14.94 27.83 -2.14
C ALA A 52 14.06 28.85 -2.87
N ARG A 53 13.14 29.52 -2.17
CA ARG A 53 12.33 30.62 -2.69
C ARG A 53 13.08 31.95 -2.62
N VAL A 54 13.77 32.24 -1.51
CA VAL A 54 14.53 33.48 -1.32
C VAL A 54 15.66 33.60 -2.35
N LYS A 55 16.36 32.51 -2.66
CA LYS A 55 17.50 32.51 -3.59
C LYS A 55 17.12 32.48 -5.08
N ALA A 56 15.83 32.41 -5.42
CA ALA A 56 15.37 32.39 -6.81
C ALA A 56 14.05 33.16 -6.99
N PRO A 57 14.11 34.49 -7.09
CA PRO A 57 12.93 35.34 -7.17
C PRO A 57 12.36 35.35 -8.59
N GLU A 58 11.29 34.58 -8.78
CA GLU A 58 10.08 34.88 -9.57
C GLU A 58 9.27 33.58 -9.65
N MET A 59 8.11 33.56 -9.01
CA MET A 59 7.20 32.44 -9.12
C MET A 59 5.76 32.87 -8.83
N ASP A 60 4.90 32.68 -9.82
CA ASP A 60 3.44 32.68 -9.65
C ASP A 60 3.04 31.73 -8.49
N PRO A 61 2.11 32.12 -7.61
CA PRO A 61 1.52 31.25 -6.58
C PRO A 61 1.12 29.84 -7.06
N LYS A 62 0.64 29.68 -8.30
CA LYS A 62 0.31 28.36 -8.88
C LYS A 62 1.55 27.52 -9.14
N LEU A 63 2.60 28.13 -9.70
CA LEU A 63 3.89 27.48 -9.93
C LEU A 63 4.57 27.07 -8.63
N LEU A 64 4.38 27.83 -7.55
CA LEU A 64 4.91 27.51 -6.22
C LEU A 64 4.38 26.18 -5.68
N LYS A 65 3.08 25.88 -5.87
CA LYS A 65 2.48 24.60 -5.43
C LYS A 65 3.10 23.42 -6.19
N SER A 66 3.23 23.53 -7.51
CA SER A 66 3.85 22.50 -8.34
C SER A 66 5.32 22.29 -7.96
N ARG A 67 6.05 23.37 -7.66
CA ARG A 67 7.48 23.30 -7.33
C ARG A 67 7.76 22.73 -5.94
N LYS A 68 6.88 22.98 -4.96
CA LYS A 68 6.91 22.30 -3.65
C LYS A 68 6.83 20.77 -3.81
N THR A 69 5.97 20.30 -4.71
CA THR A 69 5.85 18.88 -5.04
C THR A 69 7.12 18.33 -5.70
N VAL A 70 7.74 19.11 -6.60
CA VAL A 70 9.01 18.75 -7.25
C VAL A 70 10.14 18.64 -6.23
N TYR A 71 10.29 19.60 -5.31
CA TYR A 71 11.32 19.56 -4.27
C TYR A 71 11.13 18.36 -3.32
N ARG A 72 9.88 18.10 -2.92
CA ARG A 72 9.55 16.94 -2.08
C ARG A 72 9.88 15.63 -2.79
N LYS A 73 9.53 15.50 -4.07
CA LYS A 73 9.89 14.32 -4.87
C LYS A 73 11.40 14.18 -5.02
N TRP A 74 12.11 15.29 -5.25
CA TRP A 74 13.57 15.29 -5.38
C TRP A 74 14.24 14.78 -4.09
N LEU A 75 13.89 15.32 -2.92
CA LEU A 75 14.41 14.86 -1.62
C LEU A 75 14.06 13.40 -1.32
N GLN A 76 12.84 12.96 -1.68
CA GLN A 76 12.43 11.56 -1.52
C GLN A 76 13.22 10.59 -2.41
N ASN A 77 13.56 11.02 -3.63
CA ASN A 77 14.30 10.22 -4.60
C ASN A 77 15.80 10.18 -4.31
N HIS A 78 16.37 11.28 -3.80
CA HIS A 78 17.80 11.40 -3.47
C HIS A 78 18.11 10.98 -2.03
N ARG A 79 17.11 10.55 -1.27
CA ARG A 79 17.30 10.02 0.07
C ARG A 79 18.27 8.83 0.03
N GLY A 80 19.35 8.91 0.82
CA GLY A 80 20.47 7.96 0.87
C GLY A 80 20.14 6.60 1.51
N LYS A 81 18.98 6.03 1.20
CA LYS A 81 18.75 4.60 1.34
C LYS A 81 18.54 4.09 -0.06
N GLN A 82 19.55 3.39 -0.60
CA GLN A 82 19.22 2.29 -1.49
C GLN A 82 18.07 1.56 -0.80
N LYS A 83 16.90 1.57 -1.42
CA LYS A 83 15.87 0.64 -1.00
C LYS A 83 16.53 -0.69 -1.28
N ASP A 84 17.08 -1.35 -0.25
CA ASP A 84 17.26 -2.80 -0.30
C ASP A 84 15.98 -3.28 -0.97
N ALA A 85 16.13 -3.88 -2.16
CA ALA A 85 14.99 -4.28 -2.95
C ALA A 85 14.08 -5.00 -1.98
N LYS A 86 12.91 -4.40 -1.68
CA LYS A 86 12.01 -4.97 -0.68
C LYS A 86 11.90 -6.43 -1.06
N PRO A 87 12.23 -7.38 -0.17
CA PRO A 87 12.16 -8.79 -0.53
C PRO A 87 10.81 -8.98 -1.19
N PRO A 88 10.75 -9.67 -2.35
CA PRO A 88 9.52 -9.77 -3.12
C PRO A 88 8.40 -10.07 -2.14
N ILE A 89 7.46 -9.14 -2.02
CA ILE A 89 6.34 -9.28 -1.12
C ILE A 89 5.71 -10.59 -1.59
N ASN A 90 5.75 -11.64 -0.76
CA ASN A 90 5.02 -12.86 -1.06
C ASN A 90 3.56 -12.40 -1.22
N LEU A 91 3.11 -12.25 -2.47
CA LEU A 91 1.81 -11.68 -2.84
C LEU A 91 0.65 -12.61 -2.46
N GLY A 92 0.95 -13.74 -1.81
CA GLY A 92 -0.03 -14.63 -1.19
C GLY A 92 -0.49 -14.08 0.17
N ARG A 93 -1.81 -14.09 0.37
CA ARG A 93 -2.42 -13.90 1.69
C ARG A 93 -1.84 -14.95 2.64
N LYS A 94 -1.26 -14.52 3.77
CA LYS A 94 -0.78 -15.45 4.81
C LYS A 94 -1.98 -16.13 5.48
N TRP A 95 -1.87 -17.43 5.68
CA TRP A 95 -2.81 -18.21 6.48
C TRP A 95 -2.70 -17.84 7.94
N THR A 96 -3.84 -17.57 8.55
CA THR A 96 -4.04 -17.47 10.01
C THR A 96 -4.82 -18.70 10.50
N TYR A 97 -4.80 -18.96 11.80
CA TYR A 97 -5.58 -20.07 12.38
C TYR A 97 -7.07 -19.99 12.01
N GLN A 98 -7.65 -18.78 12.00
CA GLN A 98 -9.04 -18.55 11.59
C GLN A 98 -9.31 -19.00 10.15
N THR A 99 -8.41 -18.65 9.21
CA THR A 99 -8.54 -19.07 7.82
C THR A 99 -8.37 -20.57 7.65
N VAL A 100 -7.50 -21.21 8.45
CA VAL A 100 -7.34 -22.67 8.47
C VAL A 100 -8.62 -23.34 8.93
N VAL A 101 -9.21 -22.87 10.04
CA VAL A 101 -10.47 -23.41 10.57
C VAL A 101 -11.60 -23.24 9.55
N GLY A 102 -11.75 -22.05 8.98
CA GLY A 102 -12.77 -21.78 7.96
C GLY A 102 -12.61 -22.63 6.69
N ALA A 103 -11.38 -23.00 6.34
CA ALA A 103 -11.11 -23.89 5.21
C ALA A 103 -11.39 -25.37 5.56
N LEU A 104 -11.04 -25.82 6.76
CA LEU A 104 -11.26 -27.21 7.21
C LEU A 104 -12.74 -27.50 7.48
N ARG A 105 -13.46 -26.54 8.07
CA ARG A 105 -14.87 -26.66 8.49
C ARG A 105 -15.83 -25.90 7.57
N LYS A 106 -15.41 -25.62 6.33
CA LYS A 106 -16.20 -24.85 5.35
C LYS A 106 -17.61 -25.43 5.15
N ASN A 107 -17.71 -26.74 4.99
CA ASN A 107 -18.99 -27.41 4.73
C ASN A 107 -19.93 -27.35 5.94
N GLU A 108 -19.40 -27.50 7.16
CA GLU A 108 -20.16 -27.36 8.39
C GLU A 108 -20.71 -25.94 8.52
N LEU A 109 -19.86 -24.94 8.25
CA LEU A 109 -20.25 -23.54 8.30
C LEU A 109 -21.34 -23.21 7.26
N LEU A 110 -21.19 -23.66 6.02
CA LEU A 110 -22.18 -23.44 4.97
C LEU A 110 -23.53 -24.11 5.31
N LYS A 111 -23.49 -25.32 5.87
CA LYS A 111 -24.70 -26.01 6.30
C LYS A 111 -25.38 -25.28 7.45
N ASN A 112 -24.64 -24.81 8.45
CA ASN A 112 -25.20 -24.05 9.58
C ASN A 112 -25.85 -22.75 9.10
N ILE A 113 -25.25 -22.07 8.12
CA ILE A 113 -25.84 -20.86 7.52
C ILE A 113 -27.16 -21.21 6.82
N GLU A 114 -27.18 -22.25 5.99
CA GLU A 114 -28.39 -22.68 5.28
C GLU A 114 -29.50 -23.10 6.28
N ASP A 115 -29.16 -23.84 7.32
CA ASP A 115 -30.11 -24.32 8.33
C ASP A 115 -30.69 -23.18 9.19
N GLU A 116 -29.89 -22.17 9.56
CA GLU A 116 -30.35 -21.08 10.44
C GLU A 116 -30.99 -19.92 9.68
N THR A 117 -30.51 -19.62 8.47
CA THR A 117 -30.94 -18.42 7.72
C THR A 117 -31.76 -18.76 6.47
N GLY A 118 -31.72 -20.01 6.01
CA GLY A 118 -32.32 -20.43 4.74
C GLY A 118 -31.55 -19.95 3.49
N VAL A 119 -30.46 -19.19 3.67
CA VAL A 119 -29.66 -18.62 2.58
C VAL A 119 -28.77 -19.71 1.98
N LYS A 120 -28.87 -19.92 0.67
CA LYS A 120 -28.11 -20.96 -0.02
C LYS A 120 -26.68 -20.53 -0.31
N PRO A 121 -25.72 -21.48 -0.38
CA PRO A 121 -24.38 -21.19 -0.85
C PRO A 121 -24.39 -20.56 -2.24
N GLY A 122 -23.80 -19.37 -2.38
CA GLY A 122 -23.68 -18.64 -3.65
C GLY A 122 -24.60 -17.41 -3.78
N GLU A 123 -25.50 -17.19 -2.83
CA GLU A 123 -26.29 -15.96 -2.75
C GLU A 123 -25.44 -14.81 -2.18
N THR A 124 -25.72 -13.57 -2.62
CA THR A 124 -24.95 -12.38 -2.21
C THR A 124 -24.95 -12.17 -0.69
N GLU A 125 -26.06 -12.49 -0.04
CA GLU A 125 -26.23 -12.34 1.41
C GLU A 125 -25.42 -13.38 2.21
N MET A 126 -25.05 -14.51 1.59
CA MET A 126 -24.30 -15.59 2.24
C MET A 126 -22.96 -15.10 2.79
N MET A 127 -22.28 -14.18 2.11
CA MET A 127 -20.98 -13.66 2.56
C MET A 127 -21.06 -12.92 3.91
N ASN A 128 -22.16 -12.20 4.16
CA ASN A 128 -22.36 -11.49 5.43
C ASN A 128 -22.55 -12.48 6.57
N HIS A 129 -23.32 -13.54 6.35
CA HIS A 129 -23.49 -14.62 7.31
C HIS A 129 -22.18 -15.38 7.52
N TYR A 130 -21.46 -15.71 6.44
CA TYR A 130 -20.19 -16.44 6.50
C TYR A 130 -19.20 -15.82 7.48
N SER A 131 -18.97 -14.50 7.38
CA SER A 131 -18.03 -13.82 8.29
C SER A 131 -18.48 -13.88 9.75
N LYS A 132 -19.79 -13.76 10.00
CA LYS A 132 -20.36 -13.80 11.35
C LYS A 132 -20.21 -15.20 11.97
N TYR A 133 -20.70 -16.23 11.28
CA TYR A 133 -20.63 -17.61 11.75
C TYR A 133 -19.21 -18.12 11.89
N LEU A 134 -18.28 -17.66 11.04
CA LEU A 134 -16.88 -18.04 11.16
C LEU A 134 -16.28 -17.47 12.45
N THR A 135 -16.64 -16.24 12.78
CA THR A 135 -16.20 -15.59 14.02
C THR A 135 -16.75 -16.31 15.25
N GLU A 136 -18.04 -16.67 15.24
CA GLU A 136 -18.67 -17.43 16.32
C GLU A 136 -18.04 -18.82 16.48
N MET A 137 -17.83 -19.53 15.37
CA MET A 137 -17.16 -20.83 15.36
C MET A 137 -15.75 -20.73 15.94
N VAL A 138 -14.97 -19.74 15.51
CA VAL A 138 -13.62 -19.51 16.03
C VAL A 138 -13.64 -19.18 17.52
N ASN A 139 -14.58 -18.36 17.98
CA ASN A 139 -14.70 -18.01 19.40
C ASN A 139 -15.12 -19.21 20.28
N SER A 140 -15.78 -20.21 19.68
CA SER A 140 -16.16 -21.45 20.38
C SER A 140 -15.05 -22.50 20.45
N LEU A 141 -13.92 -22.30 19.76
CA LEU A 141 -12.81 -23.24 19.75
C LEU A 141 -12.11 -23.30 21.11
N MET A 142 -11.71 -24.50 21.51
CA MET A 142 -10.82 -24.68 22.65
C MET A 142 -9.39 -24.24 22.33
N GLU A 143 -8.62 -23.85 23.34
CA GLU A 143 -7.22 -23.42 23.18
C GLU A 143 -6.37 -24.45 22.40
N LYS A 144 -6.60 -25.74 22.63
CA LYS A 144 -5.91 -26.82 21.91
C LYS A 144 -6.18 -26.79 20.40
N GLU A 145 -7.42 -26.55 19.99
CA GLU A 145 -7.78 -26.47 18.58
C GLU A 145 -7.17 -25.22 17.92
N VAL A 146 -7.12 -24.12 18.67
CA VAL A 146 -6.46 -22.88 18.22
C VAL A 146 -4.95 -23.10 18.02
N GLU A 147 -4.29 -23.79 18.94
CA GLU A 147 -2.87 -24.14 18.81
C GLU A 147 -2.60 -25.02 17.59
N GLU A 148 -3.42 -26.06 17.38
CA GLU A 148 -3.30 -26.95 16.22
C GLU A 148 -3.50 -26.19 14.91
N ALA A 149 -4.55 -25.38 14.82
CA ALA A 149 -4.81 -24.54 13.65
C ALA A 149 -3.69 -23.51 13.41
N THR A 150 -3.07 -22.99 14.47
CA THR A 150 -1.91 -22.09 14.37
C THR A 150 -0.68 -22.81 13.83
N LYS A 151 -0.40 -24.03 14.32
CA LYS A 151 0.68 -24.88 13.79
C LYS A 151 0.46 -25.20 12.32
N MET A 152 -0.77 -25.56 11.94
CA MET A 152 -1.13 -25.80 10.53
C MET A 152 -0.94 -24.56 9.67
N ALA A 153 -1.37 -23.38 10.14
CA ALA A 153 -1.16 -22.13 9.41
C ALA A 153 0.34 -21.85 9.16
N ILE A 154 1.20 -22.10 10.14
CA ILE A 154 2.67 -21.98 9.98
C ILE A 154 3.18 -22.94 8.92
N VAL A 155 2.72 -24.20 8.93
CA VAL A 155 3.11 -25.21 7.94
C VAL A 155 2.64 -24.80 6.54
N TRP A 156 1.36 -24.42 6.38
CA TRP A 156 0.80 -24.04 5.09
C TRP A 156 1.46 -22.78 4.51
N ASN A 157 1.83 -21.82 5.37
CA ASN A 157 2.58 -20.64 4.95
C ASN A 157 4.02 -20.95 4.48
N LYS A 158 4.61 -22.08 4.91
CA LYS A 158 5.97 -22.49 4.53
C LYS A 158 5.99 -23.46 3.35
N GLN A 159 5.10 -24.45 3.36
CA GLN A 159 5.12 -25.60 2.44
C GLN A 159 4.02 -25.54 1.39
N GLY A 160 3.08 -24.59 1.51
CA GLY A 160 1.89 -24.54 0.68
C GLY A 160 0.71 -25.30 1.30
N ILE A 161 -0.47 -25.04 0.77
CA ILE A 161 -1.74 -25.62 1.24
C ILE A 161 -1.87 -27.04 0.68
N PRO A 162 -2.43 -28.00 1.44
CA PRO A 162 -2.74 -29.32 0.91
C PRO A 162 -3.64 -29.25 -0.34
N PRO A 163 -3.42 -30.10 -1.38
CA PRO A 163 -4.18 -30.05 -2.63
C PRO A 163 -5.70 -30.14 -2.46
N LYS A 164 -6.16 -30.91 -1.46
CA LYS A 164 -7.59 -31.04 -1.14
C LYS A 164 -8.20 -29.69 -0.73
N VAL A 165 -7.53 -28.96 0.15
CA VAL A 165 -7.99 -27.64 0.61
C VAL A 165 -7.80 -26.59 -0.48
N GLN A 166 -6.78 -26.74 -1.33
CA GLN A 166 -6.57 -25.86 -2.49
C GLN A 166 -7.72 -25.96 -3.49
N ALA A 167 -8.21 -27.17 -3.79
CA ALA A 167 -9.35 -27.38 -4.70
C ALA A 167 -10.64 -26.71 -4.15
N ASP A 168 -10.85 -26.74 -2.84
CA ASP A 168 -12.02 -26.14 -2.19
C ASP A 168 -11.94 -24.61 -2.05
N THR A 169 -10.74 -24.04 -2.15
CA THR A 169 -10.49 -22.59 -2.00
C THR A 169 -10.25 -21.87 -3.34
N ALA A 170 -9.99 -22.60 -4.42
CA ALA A 170 -9.75 -22.03 -5.76
C ALA A 170 -11.03 -21.70 -6.56
N LYS A 171 -12.16 -21.45 -5.89
CA LYS A 171 -13.46 -21.14 -6.51
C LYS A 171 -13.91 -19.73 -6.21
#